data_AF-A0A259CZ34-F1
#
_entry.id   AF-A0A259CZ34-F1
#
_cell.length_a   1.000
_cell.length_b   1.000
_cell.length_c   1.000
_cell.angle_alpha   90.00
_cell.angle_beta   90.00
_cell.angle_gamma   90.00
#
_symmetry.space_group_name_H-M   'P 1'
#
loop_
_entity.id
_entity.type
_entity.pdbx_description
1 polymer ?
#
loop_
_entity_poly.entity_id
_entity_poly.type
_entity_poly.pdbx_seq_one_letter_code
_entity_poly.pdbx_strand_id
1 'polypeptide(L)'
;MTLENTNFTPVEVAERRPSPLSPSQLVDLYFRPKKYFSNTHDLDHQSALFISAGLMGIAGAMGRIDKKIIQAELGHASKGWESTASWLLSSWLNYWLVVVAAGLIGAVFLWYIGGWWYKVRLNWSGAVEPSSILARRVYTLQELVLAGPTVLLTLIQTALFSNYLEAWRADEFWSSSILLFAFWSCWTSYVAVTTTFQVSKLKARIWFLVLPILLYVVVLGVIGTLYSIFGGNTV
;
A
#
# COMPACT_ATOMS: atom_id res chain seq x y z
N MET A 1 -40.07 -9.11 -55.64
CA MET A 1 -40.06 -9.11 -54.16
C MET A 1 -38.68 -9.54 -53.73
N THR A 2 -37.77 -8.58 -53.67
CA THR A 2 -36.34 -8.77 -53.34
C THR A 2 -36.21 -8.68 -51.82
N LEU A 3 -35.84 -9.79 -51.18
CA LEU A 3 -35.58 -9.82 -49.75
C LEU A 3 -34.27 -9.07 -49.47
N GLU A 4 -34.37 -7.99 -48.72
CA GLU A 4 -33.27 -7.21 -48.19
C GLU A 4 -32.36 -8.10 -47.34
N ASN A 5 -31.11 -8.20 -47.76
CA ASN A 5 -30.06 -8.88 -47.02
C ASN A 5 -29.61 -7.93 -45.89
N THR A 6 -30.22 -8.08 -44.72
CA THR A 6 -29.82 -7.35 -43.51
C THR A 6 -28.46 -7.87 -43.06
N ASN A 7 -27.41 -7.12 -43.43
CA ASN A 7 -26.08 -7.26 -42.87
C ASN A 7 -26.15 -7.06 -41.35
N PHE A 8 -26.19 -8.16 -40.61
CA PHE A 8 -25.85 -8.16 -39.19
C PHE A 8 -24.37 -7.77 -39.07
N THR A 9 -24.11 -6.53 -38.66
CA THR A 9 -22.81 -6.16 -38.13
C THR A 9 -22.56 -7.02 -36.88
N PRO A 10 -21.40 -7.72 -36.78
CA PRO A 10 -21.07 -8.41 -35.56
C PRO A 10 -21.04 -7.38 -34.44
N VAL A 11 -21.82 -7.62 -33.37
CA VAL A 11 -21.65 -6.91 -32.11
C VAL A 11 -20.18 -7.09 -31.74
N GLU A 12 -19.42 -5.99 -31.78
CA GLU A 12 -18.04 -5.93 -31.31
C GLU A 12 -18.04 -6.49 -29.90
N VAL A 13 -17.59 -7.74 -29.75
CA VAL A 13 -17.47 -8.39 -28.45
C VAL A 13 -16.44 -7.57 -27.72
N ALA A 14 -16.90 -6.68 -26.84
CA ALA A 14 -16.03 -5.88 -25.99
C ALA A 14 -15.08 -6.86 -25.31
N GLU A 15 -13.81 -6.88 -25.75
CA GLU A 15 -12.79 -7.74 -25.17
C GLU A 15 -12.83 -7.52 -23.66
N ARG A 16 -13.14 -8.58 -22.91
CA ARG A 16 -13.13 -8.52 -21.45
C ARG A 16 -11.70 -8.21 -21.02
N ARG A 17 -11.45 -6.93 -20.72
CA ARG A 17 -10.16 -6.49 -20.20
C ARG A 17 -9.91 -7.22 -18.88
N PRO A 18 -8.75 -7.86 -18.71
CA PRO A 18 -8.43 -8.56 -17.48
C PRO A 18 -8.35 -7.53 -16.33
N SER A 19 -8.97 -7.85 -15.19
CA SER A 19 -8.90 -7.00 -14.00
C SER A 19 -7.43 -6.84 -13.55
N PRO A 20 -7.00 -5.64 -13.12
CA PRO A 20 -5.69 -5.42 -12.51
C PRO A 20 -5.41 -6.30 -11.29
N LEU A 21 -6.46 -6.80 -10.64
CA LEU A 21 -6.36 -7.70 -9.49
C LEU A 21 -6.51 -9.18 -9.86
N SER A 22 -6.57 -9.52 -11.15
CA SER A 22 -6.55 -10.92 -11.56
C SER A 22 -5.21 -11.56 -11.17
N PRO A 23 -5.18 -12.88 -10.86
CA PRO A 23 -3.96 -13.53 -10.38
C PRO A 23 -2.73 -13.32 -11.28
N SER A 24 -2.90 -13.36 -12.60
CA SER A 24 -1.81 -13.10 -13.55
C SER A 24 -1.31 -11.66 -13.49
N GLN A 25 -2.21 -10.68 -13.34
CA GLN A 25 -1.85 -9.27 -13.21
C GLN A 25 -1.18 -8.99 -11.87
N LEU A 26 -1.60 -9.63 -10.78
CA LEU A 26 -0.91 -9.54 -9.50
C LEU A 26 0.51 -10.10 -9.61
N VAL A 27 0.71 -11.26 -10.23
CA VAL A 27 2.06 -11.79 -10.50
C VAL A 27 2.91 -10.79 -11.29
N ASP A 28 2.33 -10.17 -12.32
CA ASP A 28 3.03 -9.12 -13.08
C ASP A 28 3.32 -7.88 -12.21
N LEU A 29 2.43 -7.46 -11.31
CA LEU A 29 2.68 -6.36 -10.38
C LEU A 29 3.89 -6.64 -9.47
N TYR A 30 3.95 -7.83 -8.86
CA TYR A 30 5.02 -8.17 -7.92
C TYR A 30 6.34 -8.50 -8.60
N PHE A 31 6.35 -9.16 -9.76
CA PHE A 31 7.59 -9.68 -10.35
C PHE A 31 7.97 -9.02 -11.67
N ARG A 32 7.03 -8.38 -12.37
CA ARG A 32 7.24 -7.75 -13.69
C ARG A 32 6.57 -6.37 -13.76
N PRO A 33 6.84 -5.44 -12.82
CA PRO A 33 6.07 -4.20 -12.69
C PRO A 33 6.07 -3.35 -13.98
N LYS A 34 7.15 -3.42 -14.78
CA LYS A 34 7.20 -2.75 -16.09
C LYS A 34 6.11 -3.24 -17.04
N LYS A 35 5.80 -4.54 -17.04
CA LYS A 35 4.73 -5.13 -17.85
C LYS A 35 3.34 -4.72 -17.32
N TYR A 36 3.18 -4.71 -15.99
CA TYR A 36 1.93 -4.30 -15.36
C TYR A 36 1.58 -2.83 -15.65
N PHE A 37 2.57 -1.93 -15.61
CA PHE A 37 2.36 -0.49 -15.77
C PHE A 37 2.51 0.04 -17.22
N SER A 38 2.74 -0.83 -18.21
CA SER A 38 2.89 -0.39 -19.61
C SER A 38 1.57 -0.02 -20.28
N ASN A 39 0.45 -0.65 -19.89
CA ASN A 39 -0.87 -0.40 -20.45
C ASN A 39 -1.74 0.42 -19.50
N THR A 40 -1.73 1.74 -19.67
CA THR A 40 -2.45 2.66 -18.78
C THR A 40 -3.98 2.51 -18.83
N HIS A 41 -4.53 2.00 -19.93
CA HIS A 41 -5.96 1.72 -20.06
C HIS A 41 -6.45 0.59 -19.15
N ASP A 42 -5.59 -0.37 -18.82
CA ASP A 42 -5.96 -1.49 -17.94
C ASP A 42 -6.09 -1.00 -16.48
N LEU A 43 -5.45 0.12 -16.14
CA LEU A 43 -5.45 0.71 -14.80
C LEU A 43 -6.77 1.45 -14.44
N ASP A 44 -7.73 1.58 -15.36
CA ASP A 44 -9.00 2.29 -15.15
C ASP A 44 -10.12 1.41 -14.53
N HIS A 45 -9.78 0.20 -14.07
CA HIS A 45 -10.80 -0.69 -13.53
C HIS A 45 -11.27 -0.21 -12.14
N GLN A 46 -12.43 0.45 -12.08
CA GLN A 46 -12.93 1.11 -10.86
C GLN A 46 -12.96 0.20 -9.63
N SER A 47 -13.47 -1.02 -9.75
CA SER A 47 -13.52 -1.96 -8.61
C SER A 47 -12.13 -2.35 -8.10
N ALA A 48 -11.15 -2.51 -9.00
CA ALA A 48 -9.77 -2.80 -8.62
C ALA A 48 -9.18 -1.63 -7.84
N LEU A 49 -9.46 -0.39 -8.27
CA LEU A 49 -9.00 0.81 -7.58
C LEU A 49 -9.63 0.96 -6.19
N PHE A 50 -10.93 0.69 -6.04
CA PHE A 50 -11.59 0.74 -4.73
C PHE A 50 -11.02 -0.30 -3.76
N ILE A 51 -10.85 -1.54 -4.22
CA ILE A 51 -10.24 -2.61 -3.40
C ILE A 51 -8.81 -2.22 -3.01
N SER A 52 -8.02 -1.73 -3.97
CA SER A 52 -6.63 -1.34 -3.72
C SER A 52 -6.51 -0.17 -2.76
N ALA A 53 -7.34 0.86 -2.93
CA ALA A 53 -7.40 2.01 -2.04
C ALA A 53 -7.83 1.60 -0.62
N GLY A 54 -8.81 0.69 -0.51
CA GLY A 54 -9.25 0.11 0.75
C GLY A 54 -8.12 -0.64 1.46
N LEU A 55 -7.43 -1.54 0.76
CA LEU A 55 -6.28 -2.28 1.31
C LEU A 55 -5.15 -1.34 1.75
N MET A 56 -4.82 -0.35 0.93
CA MET A 56 -3.84 0.69 1.27
C MET A 56 -4.25 1.46 2.53
N GLY A 57 -5.54 1.82 2.65
CA GLY A 57 -6.09 2.47 3.83
C GLY A 57 -6.02 1.60 5.08
N ILE A 58 -6.41 0.33 4.98
CA ILE A 58 -6.35 -0.65 6.07
C ILE A 58 -4.91 -0.84 6.55
N ALA A 59 -3.97 -1.09 5.64
CA ALA A 59 -2.55 -1.22 5.97
C ALA A 59 -2.00 0.06 6.63
N GLY A 60 -2.42 1.23 6.15
CA GLY A 60 -2.09 2.51 6.78
C GLY A 60 -2.68 2.70 8.19
N ALA A 61 -3.85 2.13 8.47
CA ALA A 61 -4.44 2.11 9.81
C ALA A 61 -3.68 1.15 10.75
N MET A 62 -3.30 -0.03 10.26
CA MET A 62 -2.45 -0.99 10.98
C MET A 62 -1.13 -0.33 11.41
N GLY A 63 -0.39 0.28 10.47
CA GLY A 63 0.88 0.95 10.79
C GLY A 63 0.75 2.13 11.77
N ARG A 64 -0.43 2.77 11.87
CA ARG A 64 -0.69 3.79 12.90
C ARG A 64 -0.91 3.18 14.28
N ILE A 65 -1.54 2.00 14.36
CA ILE A 65 -1.68 1.25 15.61
C ILE A 65 -0.31 0.78 16.07
N ASP A 66 0.48 0.18 15.18
CA ASP A 66 1.82 -0.32 15.47
C ASP A 66 2.72 0.80 16.00
N LYS A 67 2.67 1.97 15.34
CA LYS A 67 3.39 3.15 15.82
C LYS A 67 2.99 3.55 17.25
N LYS A 68 1.71 3.44 17.62
CA LYS A 68 1.26 3.74 18.98
C LYS A 68 1.70 2.68 19.99
N ILE A 69 1.77 1.40 19.58
CA ILE A 69 2.31 0.33 20.42
C ILE A 69 3.80 0.61 20.70
N ILE A 70 4.60 0.85 19.66
CA ILE A 70 6.02 1.20 19.79
C ILE A 70 6.21 2.44 20.69
N GLN A 71 5.41 3.49 20.49
CA GLN A 71 5.48 4.69 21.33
C GLN A 71 5.17 4.40 22.81
N ALA A 72 4.21 3.50 23.08
CA ALA A 72 3.88 3.10 24.44
C ALA A 72 4.99 2.27 25.08
N GLU A 73 5.60 1.34 24.34
CA GLU A 73 6.75 0.55 24.79
C GLU A 73 7.98 1.43 25.11
N LEU A 74 8.15 2.54 24.38
CA LEU A 74 9.19 3.55 24.64
C LEU A 74 8.85 4.52 25.78
N GLY A 75 7.77 4.30 26.54
CA GLY A 75 7.37 5.15 27.66
C GLY A 75 6.67 6.46 27.27
N HIS A 76 6.28 6.62 26.00
CA HIS A 76 5.60 7.79 25.46
C HIS A 76 4.12 7.52 25.13
N ALA A 77 3.45 6.69 25.93
CA ALA A 77 2.04 6.37 25.74
C ALA A 77 1.17 7.64 25.80
N SER A 78 0.35 7.86 24.78
CA SER A 78 -0.62 8.96 24.80
C SER A 78 -1.70 8.70 25.86
N LYS A 79 -2.19 9.75 26.53
CA LYS A 79 -3.28 9.64 27.52
C LYS A 79 -4.46 8.82 26.96
N GLY A 80 -4.91 7.82 27.71
CA GLY A 80 -6.03 6.95 27.33
C GLY A 80 -5.67 5.78 26.38
N TRP A 81 -4.42 5.70 25.90
CA TRP A 81 -3.97 4.61 25.04
C TRP A 81 -4.09 3.25 25.73
N GLU A 82 -3.67 3.11 26.99
CA GLU A 82 -3.66 1.82 27.70
C GLU A 82 -5.05 1.16 27.74
N SER A 83 -6.08 1.93 28.09
CA SER A 83 -7.45 1.42 28.15
C SER A 83 -7.99 1.07 26.76
N THR A 84 -7.73 1.92 25.76
CA THR A 84 -8.16 1.65 24.37
C THR A 84 -7.41 0.48 23.76
N ALA A 85 -6.10 0.37 24.00
CA ALA A 85 -5.23 -0.68 23.52
C ALA A 85 -5.61 -2.02 24.13
N SER A 86 -5.92 -2.08 25.43
CA SER A 86 -6.39 -3.31 26.05
C SER A 86 -7.66 -3.84 25.39
N TRP A 87 -8.66 -2.99 25.10
CA TRP A 87 -9.89 -3.42 24.42
C TRP A 87 -9.66 -3.77 22.93
N LEU A 88 -8.83 -2.98 22.25
CA LEU A 88 -8.57 -3.09 20.82
C LEU A 88 -7.73 -4.32 20.48
N LEU A 89 -6.63 -4.52 21.20
CA LEU A 89 -5.60 -5.51 20.86
C LEU A 89 -5.92 -6.90 21.45
N SER A 90 -6.82 -7.00 22.43
CA SER A 90 -7.22 -8.28 23.04
C SER A 90 -8.26 -9.07 22.24
N SER A 91 -8.78 -8.53 21.13
CA SER A 91 -9.79 -9.17 20.31
C SER A 91 -9.58 -8.86 18.84
N TRP A 92 -9.44 -9.91 18.02
CA TRP A 92 -9.36 -9.77 16.57
C TRP A 92 -10.57 -9.06 15.98
N LEU A 93 -11.77 -9.29 16.51
CA LEU A 93 -12.96 -8.62 16.02
C LEU A 93 -12.87 -7.10 16.23
N ASN A 94 -12.48 -6.66 17.43
CA ASN A 94 -12.32 -5.24 17.73
C ASN A 94 -11.22 -4.63 16.86
N TYR A 95 -10.10 -5.34 16.73
CA TYR A 95 -8.98 -4.94 15.87
C TYR A 95 -9.44 -4.73 14.42
N TRP A 96 -10.05 -5.74 13.80
CA TRP A 96 -10.54 -5.69 12.41
C TRP A 96 -11.59 -4.60 12.20
N LEU A 97 -12.55 -4.44 13.11
CA LEU A 97 -13.54 -3.36 13.03
C LEU A 97 -12.87 -1.99 12.99
N VAL A 98 -11.89 -1.75 13.86
CA VAL A 98 -11.18 -0.48 13.93
C VAL A 98 -10.29 -0.26 12.70
N VAL A 99 -9.47 -1.23 12.29
CA VAL A 99 -8.58 -1.04 11.13
C VAL A 99 -9.34 -0.94 9.81
N VAL A 100 -10.47 -1.64 9.67
CA VAL A 100 -11.34 -1.49 8.48
C VAL A 100 -12.03 -0.13 8.49
N ALA A 101 -12.67 0.28 9.59
CA ALA A 101 -13.35 1.57 9.66
C ALA A 101 -12.37 2.75 9.48
N ALA A 102 -11.30 2.78 10.26
CA ALA A 102 -10.27 3.81 10.15
C ALA A 102 -9.53 3.74 8.81
N GLY A 103 -9.35 2.53 8.27
CA GLY A 103 -8.69 2.30 6.99
C GLY A 103 -9.49 2.83 5.81
N LEU A 104 -10.80 2.57 5.76
CA LEU A 104 -11.68 3.10 4.70
C LEU A 104 -11.76 4.63 4.72
N ILE A 105 -11.81 5.24 5.91
CA ILE A 105 -11.70 6.70 6.04
C ILE A 105 -10.32 7.17 5.56
N GLY A 106 -9.26 6.50 6.00
CA GLY A 106 -7.88 6.77 5.60
C GLY A 106 -7.64 6.64 4.09
N ALA A 107 -8.32 5.71 3.41
CA ALA A 107 -8.22 5.49 1.97
C ALA A 107 -8.59 6.75 1.18
N VAL A 108 -9.61 7.49 1.62
CA VAL A 108 -9.99 8.77 1.02
C VAL A 108 -8.85 9.78 1.15
N PHE A 109 -8.29 9.93 2.34
CA PHE A 109 -7.16 10.84 2.57
C PHE A 109 -5.93 10.45 1.74
N LEU A 110 -5.58 9.16 1.69
CA LEU A 110 -4.44 8.67 0.92
C LEU A 110 -4.67 8.85 -0.59
N TRP A 111 -5.88 8.64 -1.09
CA TRP A 111 -6.23 8.86 -2.48
C TRP A 111 -6.01 10.32 -2.91
N TYR A 112 -6.49 11.28 -2.11
CA TYR A 112 -6.38 12.70 -2.45
C TYR A 112 -5.01 13.29 -2.12
N ILE A 113 -4.54 13.14 -0.88
CA ILE A 113 -3.31 13.75 -0.39
C ILE A 113 -2.09 12.96 -0.85
N GLY A 114 -2.11 11.63 -0.69
CA GLY A 114 -1.03 10.75 -1.15
C GLY A 114 -0.86 10.83 -2.67
N GLY A 115 -1.97 10.78 -3.42
CA GLY A 115 -1.94 10.96 -4.86
C GLY A 115 -1.51 12.37 -5.32
N TRP A 116 -1.88 13.43 -4.58
CA TRP A 116 -1.36 14.77 -4.82
C TRP A 116 0.15 14.84 -4.61
N TRP A 117 0.65 14.32 -3.49
CA TRP A 117 2.09 14.28 -3.20
C TRP A 117 2.85 13.45 -4.24
N TYR A 118 2.25 12.35 -4.71
CA TYR A 118 2.79 11.54 -5.80
C TYR A 118 2.94 12.38 -7.08
N LYS A 119 1.92 13.16 -7.44
CA LYS A 119 1.97 14.09 -8.58
C LYS A 119 3.06 15.16 -8.42
N VAL A 120 3.23 15.71 -7.22
CA VAL A 120 4.30 16.68 -6.94
C VAL A 120 5.69 16.06 -7.23
N ARG A 121 5.93 14.83 -6.78
CA ARG A 121 7.19 14.12 -7.07
C ARG A 121 7.36 13.80 -8.56
N LEU A 122 6.27 13.54 -9.30
CA LEU A 122 6.32 13.41 -10.76
C LEU A 122 6.78 14.71 -11.42
N ASN A 123 6.23 15.86 -11.01
CA ASN A 123 6.64 17.18 -11.52
C ASN A 123 8.12 17.45 -11.22
N TRP A 124 8.59 17.17 -10.00
CA TRP A 124 10.01 17.29 -9.65
C TRP A 124 10.91 16.31 -10.41
N SER A 125 10.34 15.23 -10.92
CA SER A 125 11.02 14.27 -11.81
C SER A 125 11.00 14.69 -13.28
N GLY A 126 10.35 15.81 -13.62
CA GLY A 126 10.30 16.37 -14.97
C GLY A 126 9.10 15.94 -15.81
N ALA A 127 8.05 15.37 -15.21
CA ALA A 127 6.79 15.15 -15.92
C ALA A 127 6.16 16.49 -16.30
N VAL A 128 5.83 16.67 -17.58
CA VAL A 128 5.07 17.83 -18.05
C VAL A 128 3.59 17.54 -17.85
N GLU A 129 2.93 18.33 -17.00
CA GLU A 129 1.49 18.28 -16.71
C GLU A 129 0.92 16.85 -16.53
N PRO A 130 1.47 16.04 -15.60
CA PRO A 130 0.97 14.68 -15.40
C PRO A 130 -0.50 14.67 -14.99
N SER A 131 -1.27 13.80 -15.64
CA SER A 131 -2.69 13.59 -15.31
C SER A 131 -2.84 13.20 -13.84
N SER A 132 -3.60 14.01 -13.09
CA SER A 132 -3.82 13.79 -11.65
C SER A 132 -4.52 12.46 -11.36
N ILE A 133 -5.46 12.06 -12.22
CA ILE A 133 -6.18 10.80 -12.04
C ILE A 133 -5.26 9.60 -12.31
N LEU A 134 -4.45 9.67 -13.36
CA LEU A 134 -3.49 8.60 -13.66
C LEU A 134 -2.43 8.47 -12.56
N ALA A 135 -1.93 9.60 -12.03
CA ALA A 135 -1.00 9.60 -10.90
C ALA A 135 -1.60 8.90 -9.67
N ARG A 136 -2.88 9.16 -9.35
CA ARG A 136 -3.60 8.49 -8.25
C ARG A 136 -3.76 6.99 -8.48
N ARG A 137 -4.11 6.57 -9.71
CA ARG A 137 -4.24 5.15 -10.08
C ARG A 137 -2.93 4.42 -9.91
N VAL A 138 -1.85 4.96 -10.48
CA VAL A 138 -0.50 4.38 -10.39
C VAL A 138 -0.06 4.31 -8.93
N TYR A 139 -0.20 5.40 -8.17
CA TYR A 139 0.11 5.45 -6.74
C TYR A 139 -0.62 4.36 -5.95
N THR A 140 -1.93 4.21 -6.17
CA THR A 140 -2.76 3.26 -5.42
C THR A 140 -2.42 1.81 -5.77
N LEU A 141 -2.22 1.51 -7.06
CA LEU A 141 -1.93 0.14 -7.50
C LEU A 141 -0.51 -0.30 -7.13
N GLN A 142 0.48 0.59 -7.19
CA GLN A 142 1.83 0.23 -6.75
C GLN A 142 1.92 0.01 -5.23
N GLU A 143 1.13 0.74 -4.43
CA GLU A 143 1.08 0.54 -2.97
C GLU A 143 0.57 -0.85 -2.57
N LEU A 144 -0.15 -1.57 -3.44
CA LEU A 144 -0.53 -2.96 -3.17
C LEU A 144 0.67 -3.86 -2.89
N VAL A 145 1.84 -3.54 -3.43
CA VAL A 145 3.07 -4.31 -3.20
C VAL A 145 3.45 -4.36 -1.72
N LEU A 146 3.08 -3.31 -0.95
CA LEU A 146 3.24 -3.27 0.49
C LEU A 146 1.94 -3.64 1.21
N ALA A 147 0.83 -2.99 0.84
CA ALA A 147 -0.44 -3.14 1.54
C ALA A 147 -1.02 -4.55 1.43
N GLY A 148 -0.89 -5.21 0.28
CA GLY A 148 -1.38 -6.56 0.06
C GLY A 148 -0.72 -7.58 1.01
N PRO A 149 0.61 -7.68 1.03
CA PRO A 149 1.32 -8.58 1.94
C PRO A 149 1.07 -8.23 3.41
N THR A 150 1.05 -6.95 3.78
CA THR A 150 0.70 -6.55 5.16
C THR A 150 -0.66 -7.09 5.58
N VAL A 151 -1.72 -6.85 4.81
CA VAL A 151 -3.07 -7.33 5.16
C VAL A 151 -3.14 -8.86 5.14
N LEU A 152 -2.49 -9.52 4.16
CA LEU A 152 -2.45 -10.98 4.07
C LEU A 152 -1.75 -11.61 5.28
N LEU A 153 -0.61 -11.05 5.70
CA LEU A 153 0.10 -11.51 6.89
C LEU A 153 -0.75 -11.35 8.14
N THR A 154 -1.45 -10.23 8.31
CA THR A 154 -2.35 -10.03 9.45
C THR A 154 -3.54 -10.98 9.45
N LEU A 155 -4.05 -11.36 8.28
CA LEU A 155 -5.06 -12.42 8.15
C LEU A 155 -4.52 -13.79 8.57
N ILE A 156 -3.27 -14.11 8.20
CA ILE A 156 -2.60 -15.33 8.66
C ILE A 156 -2.42 -15.29 10.18
N GLN A 157 -1.95 -14.18 10.75
CA GLN A 157 -1.83 -14.00 12.20
C GLN A 157 -3.18 -14.16 12.92
N THR A 158 -4.28 -13.71 12.31
CA THR A 158 -5.64 -13.90 12.87
C THR A 158 -6.00 -15.37 13.05
N ALA A 159 -5.49 -16.26 12.19
CA ALA A 159 -5.73 -17.69 12.30
C ALA A 159 -4.76 -18.41 13.26
N LEU A 160 -3.61 -17.80 13.56
CA LEU A 160 -2.54 -18.42 14.34
C LEU A 160 -2.51 -18.00 15.81
N PHE A 161 -2.96 -16.78 16.12
CA PHE A 161 -2.89 -16.19 17.46
C PHE A 161 -4.28 -15.87 18.00
N SER A 162 -4.44 -15.85 19.32
CA SER A 162 -5.75 -15.60 19.95
C SER A 162 -6.21 -14.16 19.77
N ASN A 163 -5.26 -13.22 19.67
CA ASN A 163 -5.49 -11.79 19.54
C ASN A 163 -4.26 -11.08 18.94
N TYR A 164 -4.40 -9.79 18.58
CA TYR A 164 -3.33 -9.02 17.95
C TYR A 164 -2.14 -8.79 18.91
N LEU A 165 -2.40 -8.63 20.21
CA LEU A 165 -1.34 -8.42 21.20
C LEU A 165 -0.39 -9.63 21.30
N GLU A 166 -0.94 -10.84 21.25
CA GLU A 166 -0.13 -12.07 21.20
C GLU A 166 0.68 -12.16 19.90
N ALA A 167 0.07 -11.82 18.76
CA ALA A 167 0.77 -11.80 17.48
C ALA A 167 1.95 -10.81 17.51
N TRP A 168 1.73 -9.58 17.99
CA TRP A 168 2.75 -8.54 18.15
C TRP A 168 3.93 -8.96 19.02
N ARG A 169 3.68 -9.72 20.09
CA ARG A 169 4.74 -10.19 20.99
C ARG A 169 5.58 -11.34 20.41
N ALA A 170 5.07 -12.04 19.41
CA ALA A 170 5.78 -13.12 18.72
C ALA A 170 6.60 -12.64 17.51
N ASP A 171 6.68 -11.33 17.27
CA ASP A 171 6.73 -10.77 15.91
C ASP A 171 8.13 -10.45 15.32
N GLU A 172 9.19 -11.18 15.65
CA GLU A 172 10.51 -10.91 15.03
C GLU A 172 10.55 -11.28 13.53
N PHE A 173 9.92 -12.39 13.15
CA PHE A 173 9.93 -12.91 11.78
C PHE A 173 8.99 -12.14 10.83
N TRP A 174 7.78 -11.80 11.30
CA TRP A 174 6.75 -11.19 10.46
C TRP A 174 7.06 -9.72 10.16
N SER A 175 7.48 -8.95 11.16
CA SER A 175 7.92 -7.56 11.00
C SER A 175 9.09 -7.44 10.01
N SER A 176 10.07 -8.35 10.09
CA SER A 176 11.20 -8.41 9.14
C SER A 176 10.75 -8.66 7.69
N SER A 177 9.71 -9.49 7.51
CA SER A 177 9.17 -9.81 6.18
C SER A 177 8.49 -8.60 5.53
N ILE A 178 7.78 -7.77 6.30
CA ILE A 178 7.13 -6.55 5.79
C ILE A 178 8.16 -5.54 5.29
N LEU A 179 9.34 -5.45 5.92
CA LEU A 179 10.42 -4.56 5.47
C LEU A 179 10.87 -4.87 4.04
N LEU A 180 10.94 -6.15 3.67
CA LEU A 180 11.27 -6.55 2.29
C LEU A 180 10.26 -5.96 1.30
N PHE A 181 8.97 -6.03 1.63
CA PHE A 181 7.90 -5.46 0.80
C PHE A 181 7.91 -3.93 0.78
N ALA A 182 8.34 -3.26 1.85
CA ALA A 182 8.49 -1.80 1.87
C ALA A 182 9.58 -1.33 0.88
N PHE A 183 10.74 -2.00 0.89
CA PHE A 183 11.81 -1.72 -0.07
C PHE A 183 11.41 -2.12 -1.50
N TRP A 184 10.71 -3.24 -1.66
CA TRP A 184 10.21 -3.69 -2.96
C TRP A 184 9.14 -2.76 -3.53
N SER A 185 8.31 -2.16 -2.68
CA SER A 185 7.34 -1.12 -3.06
C SER A 185 8.05 0.12 -3.61
N CYS A 186 9.16 0.57 -3.01
CA CYS A 186 9.95 1.68 -3.54
C CYS A 186 10.47 1.40 -4.95
N TRP A 187 11.00 0.19 -5.18
CA TRP A 187 11.43 -0.25 -6.51
C TRP A 187 10.27 -0.27 -7.50
N THR A 188 9.14 -0.85 -7.11
CA THR A 188 7.94 -0.90 -7.96
C THR A 188 7.42 0.49 -8.29
N SER A 189 7.43 1.41 -7.32
CA SER A 189 7.09 2.83 -7.50
C SER A 189 7.95 3.48 -8.58
N TYR A 190 9.28 3.31 -8.50
CA TYR A 190 10.22 3.83 -9.50
C TYR A 190 9.95 3.25 -10.90
N VAL A 191 9.75 1.94 -11.00
CA VAL A 191 9.46 1.27 -12.29
C VAL A 191 8.12 1.76 -12.85
N ALA A 192 7.08 1.85 -12.02
CA ALA A 192 5.76 2.34 -12.42
C ALA A 192 5.85 3.76 -13.00
N VAL A 193 6.54 4.66 -12.31
CA VAL A 193 6.71 6.05 -12.76
C VAL A 193 7.46 6.13 -14.09
N THR A 194 8.58 5.43 -14.22
CA THR A 194 9.41 5.49 -15.43
C THR A 194 8.83 4.72 -16.62
N THR A 195 7.81 3.89 -16.39
CA THR A 195 7.08 3.17 -17.42
C THR A 195 5.85 3.95 -17.88
N THR A 196 5.11 4.55 -16.95
CA THR A 196 3.83 5.19 -17.24
C THR A 196 3.98 6.67 -17.64
N PHE A 197 4.99 7.38 -17.13
CA PHE A 197 5.15 8.81 -17.35
C PHE A 197 6.46 9.14 -18.06
N GLN A 198 6.44 10.20 -18.86
CA GLN A 198 7.64 10.80 -19.43
C GLN A 198 8.35 11.62 -18.36
N VAL A 199 9.41 11.05 -17.77
CA VAL A 199 10.19 11.67 -16.67
C VAL A 199 11.68 11.47 -16.88
N SER A 200 12.50 12.28 -16.20
CA SER A 200 13.93 12.01 -16.07
C SER A 200 14.17 10.81 -15.16
N LYS A 201 14.78 9.75 -15.70
CA LYS A 201 15.07 8.51 -14.95
C LYS A 201 15.91 8.76 -13.69
N LEU A 202 16.85 9.71 -13.75
CA LEU A 202 17.71 10.02 -12.61
C LEU A 202 16.93 10.72 -11.49
N LYS A 203 16.14 11.74 -11.84
CA LYS A 203 15.30 12.46 -10.86
C LYS A 203 14.23 11.53 -10.27
N ALA A 204 13.61 10.71 -11.10
CA ALA A 204 12.65 9.70 -10.64
C ALA A 204 13.28 8.70 -9.67
N ARG A 205 14.52 8.27 -9.92
CA ARG A 205 15.26 7.39 -8.99
C ARG A 205 15.47 8.06 -7.63
N ILE A 206 15.81 9.35 -7.59
CA ILE A 206 15.98 10.08 -6.33
C ILE A 206 14.65 10.14 -5.57
N TRP A 207 13.57 10.57 -6.22
CA TRP A 207 12.29 10.86 -5.56
C TRP A 207 11.42 9.63 -5.23
N PHE A 208 11.53 8.55 -6.01
CA PHE A 208 10.67 7.37 -5.86
C PHE A 208 11.40 6.14 -5.33
N LEU A 209 12.74 6.12 -5.35
CA LEU A 209 13.52 5.00 -4.85
C LEU A 209 14.43 5.41 -3.70
N VAL A 210 15.42 6.27 -3.95
CA VAL A 210 16.49 6.55 -2.98
C VAL A 210 15.96 7.28 -1.74
N LEU A 211 15.21 8.37 -1.94
CA LEU A 211 14.70 9.17 -0.81
C LEU A 211 13.74 8.38 0.10
N PRO A 212 12.74 7.63 -0.42
CA PRO A 212 11.92 6.77 0.42
C PRO A 212 12.72 5.70 1.19
N ILE A 213 13.69 5.05 0.54
CA ILE A 213 14.56 4.06 1.20
C ILE A 213 15.35 4.71 2.34
N LEU A 214 15.98 5.86 2.10
CA LEU A 214 16.70 6.59 3.13
C LEU A 214 15.80 6.97 4.30
N LEU A 215 14.56 7.41 4.02
CA LEU A 215 13.60 7.73 5.06
C LEU A 215 13.23 6.49 5.90
N TYR A 216 12.99 5.33 5.26
CA TYR A 216 12.75 4.08 5.99
C TYR A 216 13.96 3.68 6.85
N VAL A 217 15.17 3.73 6.30
CA VAL A 217 16.41 3.41 7.04
C VAL A 217 16.60 4.35 8.23
N VAL A 218 16.36 5.66 8.07
CA VAL A 218 16.46 6.63 9.15
C VAL A 218 15.41 6.36 10.23
N VAL A 219 14.15 6.12 9.85
CA VAL A 219 13.08 5.82 10.81
C VAL A 219 13.39 4.55 11.59
N LEU A 220 13.80 3.48 10.91
CA LEU A 220 14.17 2.21 11.55
C LEU A 220 15.40 2.35 12.45
N GLY A 221 16.43 3.09 12.00
CA GLY A 221 17.62 3.36 12.79
C GLY A 221 17.33 4.19 14.05
N VAL A 222 16.47 5.21 13.93
CA VAL A 222 16.00 6.00 15.07
C VAL A 222 15.22 5.11 16.04
N ILE A 223 14.26 4.32 15.54
CA ILE A 223 13.48 3.41 16.39
C ILE A 223 14.40 2.40 17.10
N GLY A 224 15.32 1.76 16.38
CA GLY A 224 16.27 0.80 16.97
C GLY A 224 17.18 1.43 18.02
N THR A 225 17.64 2.67 17.80
CA THR A 225 18.43 3.42 18.78
C THR A 225 17.61 3.79 20.02
N LEU A 226 16.35 4.17 19.85
CA LEU A 226 15.45 4.43 20.99
C LEU A 226 15.20 3.14 21.79
N TYR A 227 14.99 2.00 21.13
CA TYR A 227 14.87 0.72 21.82
C TYR A 227 16.15 0.35 22.59
N SER A 228 17.34 0.59 22.06
CA SER A 228 18.58 0.28 22.79
C SER A 228 18.80 1.18 24.00
N ILE A 229 18.41 2.45 23.92
CA ILE A 229 18.57 3.43 25.02
C ILE A 229 17.50 3.24 26.10
N PHE A 230 16.24 3.04 25.70
CA PHE A 230 15.09 3.04 26.62
C PHE A 230 14.55 1.65 26.94
N GLY A 231 14.70 0.67 26.05
CA GLY A 231 14.26 -0.71 26.24
C GLY A 231 15.21 -1.58 27.08
N GLY A 232 16.44 -1.12 27.34
CA GLY A 232 17.41 -1.83 28.19
C GLY A 232 17.16 -1.74 29.70
N ASN A 233 16.12 -1.02 30.15
CA ASN A 233 15.86 -0.76 31.57
C ASN A 233 14.73 -1.60 32.18
N THR A 234 14.23 -2.63 31.49
CA THR A 234 13.28 -3.58 32.07
C THR A 234 13.97 -4.92 32.33
N VAL A 235 14.50 -5.07 33.54
CA VAL A 235 14.73 -6.35 34.22
C VAL A 235 13.49 -6.66 35.06
#